data_AF-A0A9P1CYA6-F1
#
_entry.id   AF-A0A9P1CYA6-F1
#
_cell.length_a   1.000
_cell.length_b   1.000
_cell.length_c   1.000
_cell.angle_alpha   90.00
_cell.angle_beta   90.00
_cell.angle_gamma   90.00
#
_symmetry.space_group_name_H-M   'P 1'
#
loop_
_entity.id
_entity.type
_entity.pdbx_description
1 polymer ?
#
loop_
_entity_poly.entity_id
_entity_poly.type
_entity_poly.pdbx_seq_one_letter_code
_entity_poly.pdbx_strand_id
1 'polypeptide(L)'
;MVGAPQHALKTKLGIEHSQAAAFQEATASFQLAKLLMRVCQIAFLVLMEPSGIVYMAYVVMFFALWVPVIFVWGAGVTGLWVVYLQYILGGVAVGLFEGTFLSVISSLGKNTKTFAIMAVTPVRHGNAAVAMKYSYSTHQTWCTPSPPQSPGGRLPPRRRCATEVATAMHETIPADRWCVTWADLKYLRKSVKSAIRKEVIQPPEDGRDDFLMVDEVYGPSIYTVNEQYIKPITHFHGKMSWALMRNPAGLDCDMFISHAWLEGIFEFLRKVLHSWPRGVRTAWCCMLANPQNLNIEAFLQSPSKSPFALALRASEVVLVVPNRHVSVYTRLWCAYEAYIADQEGKTILIAKTSNLQGIIFAMLPMAVAALIGAMLGSYARHHWQHCARQVTYVGGVASVAAYNVQHNQCRMLLNLFCEMICFEKIVHWEPAFQWAKAGRVHHCDVLVVTAECRSWGPFWTIAVCKRRRSCRTTASSGAPW
;
A
#
# COMPACT_ATOMS: atom_id res chain seq x y z
N MET A 1 -22.77 7.94 -21.17
CA MET A 1 -23.60 8.79 -20.29
C MET A 1 -23.16 10.28 -20.22
N VAL A 2 -22.13 10.73 -20.95
CA VAL A 2 -21.60 12.12 -20.81
C VAL A 2 -22.49 13.20 -21.48
N GLY A 3 -23.47 12.81 -22.30
CA GLY A 3 -24.19 13.75 -23.17
C GLY A 3 -25.13 14.72 -22.46
N ALA A 4 -25.97 14.26 -21.53
CA ALA A 4 -27.06 15.09 -21.00
C ALA A 4 -26.57 16.25 -20.09
N PRO A 5 -25.68 16.02 -19.11
CA PRO A 5 -25.18 17.12 -18.25
C PRO A 5 -24.34 18.13 -19.04
N GLN A 6 -23.54 17.65 -19.99
CA GLN A 6 -22.70 18.50 -20.82
C GLN A 6 -23.52 19.36 -21.78
N HIS A 7 -24.61 18.80 -22.34
CA HIS A 7 -25.56 19.56 -23.14
C HIS A 7 -26.26 20.63 -22.31
N ALA A 8 -26.77 20.27 -21.13
CA ALA A 8 -27.41 21.22 -20.22
C ALA A 8 -26.47 22.38 -19.82
N LEU A 9 -25.19 22.07 -19.55
CA LEU A 9 -24.17 23.07 -19.25
C LEU A 9 -23.91 23.99 -20.45
N LYS A 10 -23.77 23.45 -21.67
CA LYS A 10 -23.59 24.26 -22.90
C LYS A 10 -24.77 25.19 -23.14
N THR A 11 -25.99 24.67 -23.02
CA THR A 11 -27.22 25.46 -23.19
C THR A 11 -27.29 26.56 -22.14
N LYS A 12 -26.97 26.27 -20.88
CA LYS A 12 -27.02 27.24 -19.78
C LYS A 12 -25.97 28.35 -19.92
N LEU A 13 -24.80 28.02 -20.43
CA LEU A 13 -23.72 28.97 -20.69
C LEU A 13 -23.92 29.81 -21.96
N GLY A 14 -24.93 29.50 -22.78
CA GLY A 14 -25.21 30.23 -24.02
C GLY A 14 -24.09 30.10 -25.06
N ILE A 15 -23.37 28.98 -25.06
CA ILE A 15 -22.19 28.79 -25.92
C ILE A 15 -22.63 28.71 -27.38
N GLU A 16 -22.30 29.75 -28.14
CA GLU A 16 -22.54 29.80 -29.58
C GLU A 16 -21.59 28.87 -30.35
N HIS A 17 -21.91 28.63 -31.62
CA HIS A 17 -21.12 27.74 -32.49
C HIS A 17 -19.67 28.23 -32.67
N SER A 18 -19.43 29.55 -32.55
CA SER A 18 -18.11 30.19 -32.58
C SER A 18 -17.23 29.82 -31.38
N GLN A 19 -17.82 29.55 -30.21
CA GLN A 19 -17.13 29.19 -28.98
C GLN A 19 -16.98 27.68 -28.77
N ALA A 20 -17.49 26.87 -29.70
CA ALA A 20 -17.43 25.41 -29.60
C ALA A 20 -16.00 24.86 -29.48
N ALA A 21 -15.04 25.50 -30.16
CA ALA A 21 -13.62 25.15 -30.09
C ALA A 21 -13.05 25.36 -28.68
N ALA A 22 -13.30 26.52 -28.08
CA ALA A 22 -12.84 26.83 -26.73
C ALA A 22 -13.44 25.88 -25.67
N PHE A 23 -14.71 25.48 -25.84
CA PHE A 23 -15.31 24.47 -24.97
C PHE A 23 -14.68 23.08 -25.17
N GLN A 24 -14.28 22.72 -26.40
CA GLN A 24 -13.54 21.49 -26.66
C GLN A 24 -12.16 21.49 -25.99
N GLU A 25 -11.44 22.62 -26.02
CA GLU A 25 -10.19 22.81 -25.29
C GLU A 25 -10.39 22.66 -23.79
N ALA A 26 -11.49 23.22 -23.23
CA ALA A 26 -11.84 23.05 -21.84
C ALA A 26 -12.06 21.56 -21.48
N THR A 27 -12.73 20.79 -22.33
CA THR A 27 -12.82 19.33 -22.12
C THR A 27 -11.47 18.62 -22.27
N ALA A 28 -10.57 19.08 -23.15
CA ALA A 28 -9.25 18.49 -23.31
C ALA A 28 -8.38 18.69 -22.06
N SER A 29 -8.59 19.81 -21.34
CA SER A 29 -7.89 20.09 -20.07
C SER A 29 -8.11 19.00 -19.00
N PHE A 30 -9.24 18.28 -19.05
CA PHE A 30 -9.50 17.12 -18.18
C PHE A 30 -8.44 16.02 -18.37
N GLN A 31 -8.16 15.65 -19.63
CA GLN A 31 -7.21 14.58 -19.94
C GLN A 31 -5.78 15.01 -19.61
N LEU A 32 -5.45 16.29 -19.84
CA LEU A 32 -4.16 16.86 -19.46
C LEU A 32 -3.98 16.84 -17.94
N ALA A 33 -4.95 17.33 -17.17
CA ALA A 33 -4.90 17.33 -15.71
C ALA A 33 -4.83 15.91 -15.14
N LYS A 34 -5.57 14.97 -15.73
CA LYS A 34 -5.50 13.55 -15.40
C LYS A 34 -4.10 12.96 -15.60
N LEU A 35 -3.49 13.22 -16.76
CA LEU A 35 -2.14 12.75 -17.07
C LEU A 35 -1.11 13.37 -16.11
N LEU A 36 -1.16 14.69 -15.91
CA LEU A 36 -0.27 15.42 -15.00
C LEU A 36 -0.39 14.88 -13.58
N MET A 37 -1.61 14.65 -13.09
CA MET A 37 -1.81 14.18 -11.73
C MET A 37 -1.31 12.75 -11.52
N ARG A 38 -1.35 11.88 -12.54
CA ARG A 38 -0.70 10.56 -12.47
C ARG A 38 0.81 10.69 -12.30
N VAL A 39 1.45 11.58 -13.05
CA VAL A 39 2.89 11.86 -12.93
C VAL A 39 3.20 12.45 -11.54
N CYS A 40 2.44 13.46 -11.13
CA CYS A 40 2.57 14.10 -9.82
C CYS A 40 2.30 13.11 -8.67
N GLN A 41 1.42 12.14 -8.83
CA GLN A 41 1.18 11.12 -7.81
C GLN A 41 2.43 10.24 -7.62
N ILE A 42 3.07 9.84 -8.71
CA ILE A 42 4.31 9.05 -8.68
C ILE A 42 5.46 9.86 -8.06
N ALA A 43 5.51 11.16 -8.30
CA ALA A 43 6.54 12.04 -7.76
C ALA A 43 6.29 12.43 -6.29
N PHE A 44 5.10 12.95 -5.96
CA PHE A 44 4.85 13.66 -4.71
C PHE A 44 4.01 12.89 -3.69
N LEU A 45 3.17 11.94 -4.13
CA LEU A 45 2.20 11.29 -3.25
C LEU A 45 2.63 9.90 -2.79
N VAL A 46 3.88 9.50 -3.03
CA VAL A 46 4.46 8.26 -2.48
C VAL A 46 4.40 8.22 -0.94
N LEU A 47 4.27 9.39 -0.30
CA LEU A 47 4.23 9.54 1.15
C LEU A 47 2.86 9.29 1.76
N MET A 48 1.81 9.42 0.95
CA MET A 48 0.45 9.21 1.41
C MET A 48 0.10 7.72 1.28
N GLU A 49 -0.56 7.18 2.30
CA GLU A 49 -1.13 5.85 2.16
C GLU A 49 -2.13 5.83 0.99
N PRO A 50 -2.21 4.73 0.21
CA PRO A 50 -3.17 4.61 -0.88
C PRO A 50 -4.60 4.98 -0.49
N SER A 51 -5.03 4.62 0.71
CA SER A 51 -6.33 5.02 1.29
C SER A 51 -6.48 6.54 1.34
N GLY A 52 -5.47 7.25 1.85
CA GLY A 52 -5.45 8.71 1.92
C GLY A 52 -5.52 9.38 0.54
N ILE A 53 -4.83 8.82 -0.46
CA ILE A 53 -4.89 9.35 -1.84
C ILE A 53 -6.29 9.16 -2.43
N VAL A 54 -6.94 8.02 -2.18
CA VAL A 54 -8.32 7.76 -2.61
C VAL A 54 -9.30 8.73 -1.94
N TYR A 55 -9.18 8.98 -0.64
CA TYR A 55 -10.01 9.99 0.03
C TYR A 55 -9.79 11.40 -0.55
N MET A 56 -8.55 11.78 -0.81
CA MET A 56 -8.24 13.06 -1.46
C MET A 56 -8.87 13.13 -2.86
N ALA A 57 -8.80 12.06 -3.64
CA ALA A 57 -9.47 11.97 -4.93
C ALA A 57 -10.99 12.19 -4.82
N TYR A 58 -11.64 11.60 -3.81
CA TYR A 58 -13.07 11.82 -3.57
C TYR A 58 -13.39 13.27 -3.20
N VAL A 59 -12.59 13.89 -2.33
CA VAL A 59 -12.78 15.30 -1.95
C VAL A 59 -12.64 16.22 -3.17
N VAL A 60 -11.59 16.04 -3.98
CA VAL A 60 -11.38 16.85 -5.19
C VAL A 60 -12.52 16.60 -6.20
N MET A 61 -12.96 15.36 -6.38
CA MET A 61 -14.09 15.04 -7.26
C MET A 61 -15.39 15.71 -6.77
N PHE A 62 -15.65 15.67 -5.46
CA PHE A 62 -16.81 16.33 -4.87
C PHE A 62 -16.82 17.82 -5.23
N PHE A 63 -15.72 18.54 -4.99
CA PHE A 63 -15.61 19.95 -5.37
C PHE A 63 -15.79 20.17 -6.88
N ALA A 64 -15.19 19.32 -7.73
CA ALA A 64 -15.35 19.42 -9.17
C ALA A 64 -16.83 19.35 -9.62
N LEU A 65 -17.64 18.49 -8.98
CA LEU A 65 -19.07 18.36 -9.26
C LEU A 65 -19.88 19.58 -8.79
N TRP A 66 -19.45 20.25 -7.72
CA TRP A 66 -20.11 21.44 -7.19
C TRP A 66 -19.81 22.72 -7.96
N VAL A 67 -18.64 22.83 -8.62
CA VAL A 67 -18.25 24.00 -9.41
C VAL A 67 -19.36 24.50 -10.34
N PRO A 68 -19.92 23.69 -11.26
CA PRO A 68 -20.92 24.20 -12.18
C PRO A 68 -22.25 24.52 -11.45
N VAL A 69 -22.63 23.75 -10.43
CA VAL A 69 -23.86 24.01 -9.63
C VAL A 69 -23.79 25.38 -8.96
N ILE A 70 -22.67 25.69 -8.30
CA ILE A 70 -22.51 26.95 -7.57
C ILE A 70 -22.33 28.11 -8.54
N PHE A 71 -21.39 28.02 -9.48
CA PHE A 71 -21.02 29.16 -10.31
C PHE A 71 -22.00 29.39 -11.45
N VAL A 72 -22.40 28.36 -12.19
CA VAL A 72 -23.27 28.52 -13.38
C VAL A 72 -24.73 28.63 -12.99
N TRP A 73 -25.22 27.73 -12.12
CA TRP A 73 -26.63 27.73 -11.72
C TRP A 73 -26.92 28.64 -10.54
N GLY A 74 -26.04 28.71 -9.54
CA GLY A 74 -26.23 29.56 -8.36
C GLY A 74 -25.91 31.03 -8.63
N ALA A 75 -24.72 31.31 -9.16
CA ALA A 75 -24.22 32.68 -9.35
C ALA A 75 -24.43 33.23 -10.77
N GLY A 76 -24.98 32.44 -11.70
CA GLY A 76 -25.23 32.88 -13.07
C GLY A 76 -23.96 33.19 -13.88
N VAL A 77 -22.80 32.66 -13.49
CA VAL A 77 -21.53 32.89 -14.18
C VAL A 77 -21.54 32.15 -15.52
N THR A 78 -21.46 32.91 -16.61
CA THR A 78 -21.42 32.39 -17.99
C THR A 78 -20.00 32.23 -18.54
N GLY A 79 -18.98 32.57 -17.75
CA GLY A 79 -17.58 32.49 -18.16
C GLY A 79 -17.11 31.05 -18.37
N LEU A 80 -16.41 30.81 -19.48
CA LEU A 80 -15.85 29.50 -19.84
C LEU A 80 -14.79 29.00 -18.83
N TRP A 81 -14.19 29.89 -18.05
CA TRP A 81 -13.20 29.52 -17.01
C TRP A 81 -13.78 28.56 -15.96
N VAL A 82 -15.09 28.63 -15.69
CA VAL A 82 -15.78 27.72 -14.75
C VAL A 82 -15.73 26.28 -15.27
N VAL A 83 -15.85 26.12 -16.60
CA VAL A 83 -15.78 24.83 -17.28
C VAL A 83 -14.35 24.27 -17.21
N TYR A 84 -13.33 25.11 -17.46
CA TYR A 84 -11.93 24.73 -17.27
C TYR A 84 -11.64 24.28 -15.85
N LEU A 85 -12.08 25.05 -14.85
CA LEU A 85 -11.87 24.71 -13.43
C LEU A 85 -12.52 23.36 -13.09
N GLN A 86 -13.76 23.14 -13.50
CA GLN A 86 -14.45 21.86 -13.32
C GLN A 86 -13.68 20.69 -13.93
N TYR A 87 -13.27 20.80 -15.19
CA TYR A 87 -12.58 19.71 -15.90
C TYR A 87 -11.18 19.46 -15.36
N ILE A 88 -10.44 20.50 -14.97
CA ILE A 88 -9.12 20.34 -14.33
C ILE A 88 -9.25 19.61 -13.00
N LEU A 89 -10.18 20.03 -12.12
CA LEU A 89 -10.40 19.37 -10.83
C LEU A 89 -10.87 17.92 -11.01
N GLY A 90 -11.80 17.68 -11.95
CA GLY A 90 -12.24 16.32 -12.28
C GLY A 90 -11.11 15.45 -12.82
N GLY A 91 -10.24 16.02 -13.66
CA GLY A 91 -9.07 15.34 -14.19
C GLY A 91 -8.07 14.97 -13.09
N VAL A 92 -7.76 15.91 -12.20
CA VAL A 92 -6.92 15.68 -11.01
C VAL A 92 -7.49 14.53 -10.17
N ALA A 93 -8.77 14.59 -9.80
CA ALA A 93 -9.40 13.55 -9.01
C ALA A 93 -9.33 12.16 -9.65
N VAL A 94 -9.65 12.05 -10.94
CA VAL A 94 -9.57 10.77 -11.67
C VAL A 94 -8.13 10.29 -11.80
N GLY A 95 -7.17 11.20 -12.01
CA GLY A 95 -5.75 10.88 -12.06
C GLY A 95 -5.25 10.27 -10.75
N LEU A 96 -5.59 10.88 -9.61
CA LEU A 96 -5.29 10.37 -8.26
C LEU A 96 -5.88 8.98 -8.03
N PHE A 97 -7.16 8.81 -8.36
CA PHE A 97 -7.86 7.55 -8.13
C PHE A 97 -7.25 6.42 -8.97
N GLU A 98 -7.13 6.61 -10.28
CA GLU A 98 -6.64 5.57 -11.18
C GLU A 98 -5.17 5.22 -10.93
N GLY A 99 -4.31 6.22 -10.66
CA GLY A 99 -2.91 5.97 -10.31
C GLY A 99 -2.78 5.13 -9.03
N THR A 100 -3.62 5.41 -8.03
CA THR A 100 -3.65 4.64 -6.78
C THR A 100 -4.18 3.24 -6.99
N PHE A 101 -5.29 3.11 -7.71
CA PHE A 101 -5.93 1.84 -8.01
C PHE A 101 -4.98 0.88 -8.74
N LEU A 102 -4.26 1.38 -9.76
CA LEU A 102 -3.26 0.60 -10.49
C LEU A 102 -2.09 0.20 -9.59
N SER A 103 -1.62 1.10 -8.71
CA SER A 103 -0.53 0.79 -7.78
C SER A 103 -0.91 -0.33 -6.81
N VAL A 104 -2.09 -0.24 -6.18
CA VAL A 104 -2.58 -1.27 -5.25
C VAL A 104 -2.75 -2.61 -5.96
N ILE A 105 -3.41 -2.64 -7.13
CA ILE A 105 -3.61 -3.90 -7.87
C ILE A 105 -2.29 -4.47 -8.39
N SER A 106 -1.32 -3.62 -8.75
CA SER A 106 -0.04 -4.08 -9.27
C SER A 106 0.75 -4.92 -8.25
N SER A 107 0.54 -4.67 -6.95
CA SER A 107 1.17 -5.42 -5.85
C SER A 107 0.52 -6.77 -5.57
N LEU A 108 -0.72 -6.95 -6.01
CA LEU A 108 -1.44 -8.22 -5.88
C LEU A 108 -0.83 -9.23 -6.86
N GLY A 109 -0.59 -10.48 -6.43
CA GLY A 109 0.02 -11.51 -7.28
C GLY A 109 -0.77 -11.76 -8.58
N LYS A 110 -0.15 -12.39 -9.59
CA LYS A 110 -0.76 -12.61 -10.93
C LYS A 110 -2.20 -13.13 -10.86
N ASN A 111 -2.48 -14.06 -9.94
CA ASN A 111 -3.82 -14.65 -9.78
C ASN A 111 -4.84 -13.66 -9.20
N THR A 112 -4.42 -12.85 -8.24
CA THR A 112 -5.27 -11.84 -7.60
C THR A 112 -5.55 -10.65 -8.53
N LYS A 113 -4.61 -10.29 -9.43
CA LYS A 113 -4.86 -9.30 -10.49
C LYS A 113 -6.02 -9.73 -11.38
N THR A 114 -6.05 -11.00 -11.79
CA THR A 114 -7.13 -11.54 -12.63
C THR A 114 -8.47 -11.48 -11.89
N PHE A 115 -8.51 -11.81 -10.59
CA PHE A 115 -9.75 -11.67 -9.79
C PHE A 115 -10.22 -10.23 -9.62
N ALA A 116 -9.32 -9.27 -9.36
CA ALA A 116 -9.68 -7.86 -9.24
C ALA A 116 -10.21 -7.28 -10.56
N ILE A 117 -9.64 -7.69 -11.70
CA ILE A 117 -10.09 -7.30 -13.04
C ILE A 117 -11.43 -7.97 -13.39
N MET A 118 -11.61 -9.25 -13.04
CA MET A 118 -12.85 -9.99 -13.31
C MET A 118 -14.00 -9.64 -12.37
N ALA A 119 -13.76 -9.15 -11.15
CA ALA A 119 -14.83 -8.72 -10.24
C ALA A 119 -15.56 -7.45 -10.72
N VAL A 120 -14.96 -6.68 -11.64
CA VAL A 120 -15.60 -5.53 -12.31
C VAL A 120 -16.55 -5.98 -13.44
N THR A 121 -16.40 -7.21 -13.93
CA THR A 121 -17.42 -7.86 -14.74
C THR A 121 -18.40 -8.60 -13.84
N PRO A 122 -19.73 -8.41 -13.95
CA PRO A 122 -20.68 -9.10 -13.10
C PRO A 122 -20.58 -10.61 -13.35
N VAL A 123 -19.90 -11.32 -12.44
CA VAL A 123 -19.82 -12.78 -12.45
C VAL A 123 -21.19 -13.30 -12.03
N ARG A 124 -21.91 -13.87 -13.01
CA ARG A 124 -23.13 -14.64 -12.80
C ARG A 124 -22.88 -15.68 -11.70
N HIS A 125 -23.65 -15.59 -10.63
CA HIS A 125 -23.53 -16.44 -9.45
C HIS A 125 -23.69 -17.92 -9.81
N GLY A 126 -22.60 -18.67 -9.70
CA GLY A 126 -22.61 -20.12 -9.79
C GLY A 126 -21.19 -20.66 -9.81
N ASN A 127 -20.77 -21.29 -8.71
CA ASN A 127 -19.57 -22.17 -8.61
C ASN A 127 -18.24 -21.55 -8.14
N ALA A 128 -18.22 -20.86 -7.00
CA ALA A 128 -16.96 -20.46 -6.34
C ALA A 128 -16.38 -21.52 -5.35
N ALA A 129 -17.02 -22.69 -5.18
CA ALA A 129 -16.72 -23.60 -4.07
C ALA A 129 -15.60 -24.66 -4.31
N VAL A 130 -14.87 -24.64 -5.44
CA VAL A 130 -14.05 -25.82 -5.84
C VAL A 130 -12.53 -25.63 -5.69
N ALA A 131 -12.02 -24.47 -5.29
CA ALA A 131 -10.58 -24.17 -5.44
C ALA A 131 -9.64 -24.50 -4.24
N MET A 132 -10.09 -25.21 -3.20
CA MET A 132 -9.25 -25.47 -2.00
C MET A 132 -9.08 -26.96 -1.67
N LYS A 133 -8.79 -27.78 -2.68
CA LYS A 133 -8.21 -29.13 -2.52
C LYS A 133 -6.81 -29.14 -3.13
N TYR A 134 -5.82 -28.61 -2.42
CA TYR A 134 -4.42 -28.96 -2.68
C TYR A 134 -3.76 -29.51 -1.42
N SER A 135 -3.44 -30.78 -1.56
CA SER A 135 -2.63 -31.66 -0.71
C SER A 135 -1.33 -31.00 -0.26
N TYR A 136 -1.03 -31.07 1.05
CA TYR A 136 0.34 -31.03 1.55
C TYR A 136 0.51 -32.02 2.70
N SER A 137 1.28 -33.07 2.40
CA SER A 137 1.90 -33.98 3.36
C SER A 137 3.17 -33.31 3.89
N THR A 138 3.16 -32.90 5.15
CA THR A 138 4.36 -32.52 5.91
C THR A 138 4.42 -33.34 7.20
N HIS A 139 4.82 -34.60 7.07
CA HIS A 139 5.46 -35.32 8.17
C HIS A 139 6.89 -34.78 8.31
N GLN A 140 7.10 -33.81 9.19
CA GLN A 140 8.40 -33.57 9.82
C GLN A 140 8.40 -34.29 11.17
N THR A 141 8.79 -35.57 11.15
CA THR A 141 9.13 -36.33 12.35
C THR A 141 10.46 -35.82 12.89
N TRP A 142 10.42 -35.02 13.95
CA TRP A 142 11.60 -34.64 14.71
C TRP A 142 11.99 -35.79 15.64
N CYS A 143 12.88 -36.67 15.18
CA CYS A 143 13.55 -37.61 16.06
C CYS A 143 14.65 -36.87 16.82
N THR A 144 14.42 -36.55 18.09
CA THR A 144 15.49 -36.14 19.00
C THR A 144 16.38 -37.35 19.31
N PRO A 145 17.71 -37.29 19.09
CA PRO A 145 18.61 -38.33 19.56
C PRO A 145 18.65 -38.30 21.09
N SER A 146 18.31 -39.42 21.72
CA SER A 146 18.51 -39.65 23.15
C SER A 146 20.00 -39.51 23.48
N PRO A 147 20.39 -38.77 24.52
CA PRO A 147 21.80 -38.67 24.90
C PRO A 147 22.33 -40.04 25.37
N PRO A 148 23.62 -40.34 25.13
CA PRO A 148 24.23 -41.59 25.52
C PRO A 148 24.18 -41.77 27.04
N GLN A 149 23.56 -42.88 27.47
CA GLN A 149 23.49 -43.26 28.88
C GLN A 149 24.90 -43.61 29.38
N SER A 150 25.46 -42.77 30.24
CA SER A 150 26.72 -43.05 30.94
C SER A 150 26.44 -44.06 32.06
N PRO A 151 27.18 -45.17 32.15
CA PRO A 151 26.97 -46.16 33.20
C PRO A 151 27.65 -45.69 34.51
N GLY A 152 26.88 -45.61 35.61
CA GLY A 152 27.44 -45.76 36.96
C GLY A 152 27.47 -44.54 37.90
N GLY A 153 26.90 -43.38 37.55
CA GLY A 153 26.82 -42.23 38.48
C GLY A 153 25.48 -42.18 39.22
N ARG A 154 25.47 -42.18 40.57
CA ARG A 154 24.27 -41.85 41.36
C ARG A 154 23.77 -40.46 40.95
N LEU A 155 22.64 -40.41 40.24
CA LEU A 155 22.02 -39.17 39.81
C LEU A 155 21.55 -38.36 41.04
N PRO A 156 21.82 -37.04 41.10
CA PRO A 156 21.32 -36.19 42.17
C PRO A 156 19.77 -36.19 42.14
N PRO A 157 19.10 -36.39 43.28
CA PRO A 157 17.65 -36.32 43.36
C PRO A 157 17.23 -34.85 43.37
N ARG A 158 16.66 -34.34 42.27
CA ARG A 158 15.68 -33.21 42.20
C ARG A 158 15.61 -32.56 40.80
N ARG A 159 15.06 -33.25 39.81
CA ARG A 159 14.63 -32.62 38.54
C ARG A 159 13.13 -32.74 38.21
N ARG A 160 12.34 -33.53 38.98
CA ARG A 160 10.89 -33.67 38.74
C ARG A 160 10.08 -32.41 39.10
N CYS A 161 10.51 -31.66 40.12
CA CYS A 161 9.78 -30.51 40.65
C CYS A 161 9.56 -29.38 39.61
N ALA A 162 10.55 -29.05 38.77
CA ALA A 162 10.43 -27.91 37.85
C ALA A 162 9.35 -28.11 36.76
N THR A 163 9.25 -29.32 36.20
CA THR A 163 8.23 -29.62 35.18
C THR A 163 6.82 -29.58 35.76
N GLU A 164 6.63 -30.11 36.98
CA GLU A 164 5.34 -30.10 37.68
C GLU A 164 4.90 -28.66 37.99
N VAL A 165 5.81 -27.83 38.48
CA VAL A 165 5.53 -26.40 38.77
C VAL A 165 5.15 -25.64 37.50
N ALA A 166 5.89 -25.79 36.40
CA ALA A 166 5.53 -25.12 35.15
C ALA A 166 4.21 -25.61 34.56
N THR A 167 3.93 -26.92 34.65
CA THR A 167 2.66 -27.48 34.18
C THR A 167 1.50 -26.93 35.00
N ALA A 168 1.61 -26.99 36.33
CA ALA A 168 0.62 -26.42 37.25
C ALA A 168 0.38 -24.92 37.01
N MET A 169 1.43 -24.16 36.69
CA MET A 169 1.31 -22.75 36.34
C MET A 169 0.49 -22.52 35.07
N HIS A 170 0.71 -23.32 34.01
CA HIS A 170 -0.07 -23.23 32.77
C HIS A 170 -1.50 -23.79 32.91
N GLU A 171 -1.73 -24.67 33.87
CA GLU A 171 -3.09 -25.14 34.21
C GLU A 171 -3.85 -24.09 35.03
N THR A 172 -3.16 -23.38 35.93
CA THR A 172 -3.77 -22.38 36.81
C THR A 172 -4.06 -21.07 36.08
N ILE A 173 -3.16 -20.65 35.19
CA ILE A 173 -3.29 -19.38 34.46
C ILE A 173 -3.90 -19.66 33.09
N PRO A 174 -5.09 -19.10 32.78
CA PRO A 174 -5.74 -19.25 31.48
C PRO A 174 -4.80 -18.91 30.31
N ALA A 175 -4.92 -19.65 29.21
CA ALA A 175 -4.01 -19.55 28.06
C ALA A 175 -4.08 -18.20 27.32
N ASP A 176 -5.24 -17.58 27.34
CA ASP A 176 -5.49 -16.22 26.89
C ASP A 176 -4.84 -15.15 27.79
N ARG A 177 -4.24 -15.55 28.93
CA ARG A 177 -3.47 -14.66 29.79
C ARG A 177 -1.96 -14.80 29.65
N TRP A 178 -1.46 -15.63 28.73
CA TRP A 178 -0.02 -15.81 28.49
C TRP A 178 0.54 -14.73 27.57
N CYS A 179 0.29 -13.47 27.90
CA CYS A 179 0.59 -12.33 27.05
C CYS A 179 1.89 -11.61 27.46
N VAL A 180 2.41 -10.83 26.52
CA VAL A 180 3.58 -9.97 26.69
C VAL A 180 3.21 -8.52 26.47
N THR A 181 3.96 -7.60 27.07
CA THR A 181 3.78 -6.17 26.84
C THR A 181 4.66 -5.66 25.69
N TRP A 182 4.38 -4.45 25.21
CA TRP A 182 5.27 -3.76 24.28
C TRP A 182 6.69 -3.57 24.84
N ALA A 183 6.81 -3.34 26.17
CA ALA A 183 8.10 -3.20 26.84
C ALA A 183 8.88 -4.53 26.86
N ASP A 184 8.18 -5.65 27.04
CA ASP A 184 8.77 -6.98 26.97
C ASP A 184 9.35 -7.28 25.58
N LEU A 185 8.67 -6.92 24.49
CA LEU A 185 9.19 -7.09 23.14
C LEU A 185 10.43 -6.22 22.86
N LYS A 186 10.47 -5.00 23.41
CA LYS A 186 11.68 -4.16 23.36
C LYS A 186 12.83 -4.77 24.14
N TYR A 187 12.55 -5.35 25.31
CA TYR A 187 13.54 -6.06 26.10
C TYR A 187 14.07 -7.27 25.32
N LEU A 188 13.19 -8.10 24.76
CA LEU A 188 13.56 -9.25 23.92
C LEU A 188 14.49 -8.83 22.78
N ARG A 189 14.18 -7.73 22.08
CA ARG A 189 15.05 -7.20 21.01
C ARG A 189 16.47 -6.91 21.50
N LYS A 190 16.60 -6.24 22.65
CA LYS A 190 17.91 -5.89 23.24
C LYS A 190 18.65 -7.15 23.68
N SER A 191 17.96 -8.10 24.29
CA SER A 191 18.57 -9.32 24.81
C SER A 191 19.04 -10.25 23.70
N VAL A 192 18.26 -10.43 22.63
CA VAL A 192 18.67 -11.18 21.44
C VAL A 192 19.89 -10.53 20.77
N LYS A 193 19.91 -9.20 20.61
CA LYS A 193 21.10 -8.48 20.13
C LYS A 193 22.33 -8.73 21.00
N SER A 194 22.16 -8.69 22.33
CA SER A 194 23.27 -8.98 23.25
C SER A 194 23.72 -10.44 23.16
N ALA A 195 22.81 -11.38 22.94
CA ALA A 195 23.13 -12.80 22.83
C ALA A 195 23.92 -13.09 21.55
N ILE A 196 23.55 -12.47 20.42
CA ILE A 196 24.32 -12.54 19.16
C ILE A 196 25.74 -11.97 19.36
N ARG A 197 25.88 -10.79 19.97
CA ARG A 197 27.20 -10.18 20.23
C ARG A 197 28.11 -11.01 21.14
N LYS A 198 27.51 -11.82 22.02
CA LYS A 198 28.20 -12.73 22.92
C LYS A 198 28.36 -14.13 22.32
N GLU A 199 28.00 -14.31 21.04
CA GLU A 199 28.06 -15.59 20.33
C GLU A 199 27.25 -16.71 21.01
N VAL A 200 26.24 -16.34 21.81
CA VAL A 200 25.28 -17.28 22.39
C VAL A 200 24.27 -17.75 21.34
N ILE A 201 23.91 -16.85 20.42
CA ILE A 201 23.12 -17.20 19.23
C ILE A 201 24.06 -17.17 18.03
N GLN A 202 24.16 -18.30 17.32
CA GLN A 202 24.99 -18.50 16.14
C GLN A 202 24.17 -19.10 15.00
N PRO A 203 24.54 -18.86 13.72
CA PRO A 203 23.96 -19.54 12.58
C PRO A 203 24.06 -21.05 12.76
N PRO A 204 22.95 -21.82 12.61
CA PRO A 204 23.00 -23.27 12.72
C PRO A 204 23.88 -23.86 11.61
N GLU A 205 24.67 -24.88 11.96
CA GLU A 205 25.63 -25.53 11.06
C GLU A 205 24.97 -26.16 9.82
N ASP A 206 23.68 -26.49 9.92
CA ASP A 206 22.89 -27.09 8.84
C ASP A 206 22.44 -26.10 7.77
N GLY A 207 22.75 -24.81 7.91
CA GLY A 207 22.43 -23.78 6.93
C GLY A 207 20.93 -23.47 6.80
N ARG A 208 20.07 -23.94 7.73
CA ARG A 208 18.63 -23.63 7.70
C ARG A 208 18.33 -22.16 7.96
N ASP A 209 19.28 -21.43 8.54
CA ASP A 209 19.16 -20.01 8.87
C ASP A 209 20.52 -19.30 8.72
N ASP A 210 20.83 -18.89 7.50
CA ASP A 210 22.08 -18.20 7.15
C ASP A 210 21.96 -16.68 7.43
N PHE A 211 21.75 -16.33 8.70
CA PHE A 211 21.73 -14.94 9.12
C PHE A 211 23.16 -14.43 9.39
N LEU A 212 23.44 -13.19 8.99
CA LEU A 212 24.71 -12.56 9.31
C LEU A 212 24.67 -12.00 10.75
N MET A 213 25.72 -12.22 11.53
CA MET A 213 25.82 -11.74 12.92
C MET A 213 25.73 -10.20 13.03
N VAL A 214 26.07 -9.49 11.95
CA VAL A 214 25.98 -8.02 11.83
C VAL A 214 24.61 -7.54 11.32
N ASP A 215 23.70 -8.44 10.94
CA ASP A 215 22.40 -8.08 10.40
C ASP A 215 21.46 -7.60 11.51
N GLU A 216 21.35 -6.29 11.65
CA GLU A 216 20.37 -5.65 12.53
C GLU A 216 18.99 -5.44 11.86
N VAL A 217 18.88 -5.73 10.56
CA VAL A 217 17.67 -5.52 9.77
C VAL A 217 16.73 -6.71 9.95
N TYR A 218 17.19 -7.93 9.70
CA TYR A 218 16.36 -9.13 9.79
C TYR A 218 16.73 -10.00 10.99
N GLY A 219 18.02 -10.28 11.17
CA GLY A 219 18.51 -11.12 12.25
C GLY A 219 18.15 -12.61 12.08
N PRO A 220 18.44 -13.45 13.08
CA PRO A 220 18.13 -14.88 13.05
C PRO A 220 16.62 -15.12 12.92
N SER A 221 16.26 -16.23 12.28
CA SER A 221 14.90 -16.76 12.29
C SER A 221 14.39 -17.01 13.71
N ILE A 222 13.07 -16.98 13.88
CA ILE A 222 12.44 -17.29 15.16
C ILE A 222 12.73 -18.73 15.60
N TYR A 223 12.92 -19.68 14.67
CA TYR A 223 13.38 -21.03 15.02
C TYR A 223 14.71 -21.00 15.77
N THR A 224 15.71 -20.30 15.24
CA THR A 224 17.04 -20.18 15.85
C THR A 224 16.97 -19.47 17.20
N VAL A 225 16.22 -18.36 17.29
CA VAL A 225 16.02 -17.65 18.57
C VAL A 225 15.31 -18.53 19.60
N ASN A 226 14.35 -19.35 19.17
CA ASN A 226 13.63 -20.25 20.06
C ASN A 226 14.57 -21.30 20.67
N GLU A 227 15.35 -21.98 19.82
CA GLU A 227 16.25 -23.06 20.24
C GLU A 227 17.44 -22.55 21.07
N GLN A 228 18.07 -21.46 20.65
CA GLN A 228 19.34 -21.03 21.24
C GLN A 228 19.16 -19.97 22.34
N TYR A 229 17.99 -19.35 22.47
CA TYR A 229 17.76 -18.30 23.46
C TYR A 229 16.52 -18.52 24.32
N ILE A 230 15.31 -18.63 23.72
CA ILE A 230 14.05 -18.72 24.49
C ILE A 230 13.99 -20.01 25.30
N LYS A 231 14.28 -21.17 24.70
CA LYS A 231 14.28 -22.45 25.42
C LYS A 231 15.31 -22.48 26.55
N PRO A 232 16.60 -22.14 26.36
CA PRO A 232 17.58 -22.15 27.44
C PRO A 232 17.19 -21.24 28.62
N ILE A 233 16.77 -20.00 28.36
CA ILE A 233 16.43 -19.07 29.45
C ILE A 233 15.18 -19.54 30.20
N THR A 234 14.13 -19.96 29.49
CA THR A 234 12.91 -20.46 30.15
C THR A 234 13.14 -21.78 30.88
N HIS A 235 14.04 -22.63 30.40
CA HIS A 235 14.45 -23.85 31.09
C HIS A 235 15.08 -23.53 32.46
N PHE A 236 15.98 -22.56 32.49
CA PHE A 236 16.63 -22.08 33.72
C PHE A 236 15.61 -21.50 34.71
N HIS A 237 14.57 -20.85 34.21
CA HIS A 237 13.48 -20.31 35.00
C HIS A 237 12.33 -21.31 35.27
N GLY A 238 12.61 -22.61 35.27
CA GLY A 238 11.64 -23.62 35.68
C GLY A 238 10.71 -24.11 34.56
N LYS A 239 11.07 -23.92 33.28
CA LYS A 239 10.37 -24.41 32.08
C LYS A 239 9.01 -23.77 31.76
N MET A 240 8.66 -22.68 32.42
CA MET A 240 7.46 -21.91 32.07
C MET A 240 7.61 -21.21 30.71
N SER A 241 6.52 -20.72 30.10
CA SER A 241 6.62 -19.92 28.88
C SER A 241 7.35 -18.60 29.15
N TRP A 242 7.90 -17.99 28.10
CA TRP A 242 8.59 -16.71 28.25
C TRP A 242 7.64 -15.62 28.75
N ALA A 243 6.39 -15.63 28.28
CA ALA A 243 5.35 -14.72 28.74
C ALA A 243 5.09 -14.84 30.25
N LEU A 244 4.90 -16.06 30.78
CA LEU A 244 4.68 -16.29 32.21
C LEU A 244 5.94 -16.10 33.07
N MET A 245 7.13 -16.31 32.49
CA MET A 245 8.40 -15.95 33.13
C MET A 245 8.50 -14.44 33.39
N ARG A 246 7.97 -13.62 32.47
CA ARG A 246 7.96 -12.15 32.58
C ARG A 246 6.78 -11.64 33.39
N ASN A 247 5.64 -12.30 33.26
CA ASN A 247 4.37 -11.89 33.83
C ASN A 247 3.71 -13.06 34.57
N PRO A 248 4.16 -13.41 35.79
CA PRO A 248 3.72 -14.63 36.48
C PRO A 248 2.24 -14.67 36.85
N ALA A 249 1.56 -13.53 36.91
CA ALA A 249 0.11 -13.46 37.15
C ALA A 249 -0.72 -13.58 35.85
N GLY A 250 -0.06 -13.66 34.70
CA GLY A 250 -0.68 -13.50 33.40
C GLY A 250 -1.18 -12.07 33.14
N LEU A 251 -1.50 -11.79 31.89
CA LEU A 251 -1.98 -10.50 31.40
C LEU A 251 -3.14 -10.74 30.43
N ASP A 252 -4.23 -10.00 30.55
CA ASP A 252 -5.36 -10.10 29.61
C ASP A 252 -4.90 -9.91 28.16
N CYS A 253 -5.53 -10.57 27.18
CA CYS A 253 -5.11 -10.53 25.78
C CYS A 253 -5.87 -9.44 25.00
N ASP A 254 -5.24 -8.29 24.77
CA ASP A 254 -5.81 -7.22 23.94
C ASP A 254 -5.62 -7.53 22.43
N MET A 255 -4.47 -8.10 22.06
CA MET A 255 -4.07 -8.34 20.67
C MET A 255 -3.46 -9.74 20.47
N PHE A 256 -3.84 -10.43 19.39
CA PHE A 256 -3.23 -11.69 18.97
C PHE A 256 -2.28 -11.46 17.80
N ILE A 257 -1.05 -11.99 17.87
CA ILE A 257 -0.04 -11.85 16.80
C ILE A 257 0.07 -13.14 16.01
N SER A 258 -0.32 -13.10 14.73
CA SER A 258 -0.14 -14.19 13.76
C SER A 258 1.14 -13.97 12.94
N HIS A 259 2.07 -14.93 12.97
CA HIS A 259 3.36 -14.80 12.27
C HIS A 259 3.95 -16.16 11.86
N ALA A 260 4.91 -16.12 10.94
CA ALA A 260 5.68 -17.31 10.56
C ALA A 260 6.96 -17.43 11.40
N TRP A 261 7.40 -18.67 11.67
CA TRP A 261 8.64 -18.92 12.42
C TRP A 261 9.92 -18.78 11.57
N LEU A 262 9.79 -18.78 10.23
CA LEU A 262 10.88 -18.46 9.31
C LEU A 262 11.17 -16.96 9.20
N GLU A 263 10.40 -16.11 9.87
CA GLU A 263 10.66 -14.67 9.90
C GLU A 263 11.90 -14.35 10.75
N GLY A 264 12.70 -13.38 10.31
CA GLY A 264 13.80 -12.83 11.09
C GLY A 264 13.30 -12.06 12.31
N ILE A 265 13.85 -12.33 13.49
CA ILE A 265 13.36 -11.77 14.76
C ILE A 265 13.40 -10.25 14.81
N PHE A 266 14.37 -9.58 14.18
CA PHE A 266 14.42 -8.12 14.16
C PHE A 266 13.44 -7.51 13.17
N GLU A 267 13.17 -8.20 12.06
CA GLU A 267 12.10 -7.83 11.13
C GLU A 267 10.74 -7.92 11.84
N PHE A 268 10.47 -9.06 12.48
CA PHE A 268 9.26 -9.30 13.28
C PHE A 268 9.06 -8.21 14.34
N LEU A 269 10.05 -8.04 15.24
CA LEU A 269 9.95 -7.09 16.35
C LEU A 269 9.80 -5.64 15.85
N ARG A 270 10.48 -5.26 14.77
CA ARG A 270 10.35 -3.91 14.20
C ARG A 270 8.93 -3.66 13.71
N LYS A 271 8.33 -4.61 12.98
CA LYS A 271 6.96 -4.49 12.45
C LYS A 271 5.93 -4.46 13.57
N VAL A 272 6.01 -5.40 14.51
CA VAL A 272 5.08 -5.47 15.65
C VAL A 272 5.14 -4.20 16.48
N LEU A 273 6.34 -3.73 16.86
CA LEU A 273 6.48 -2.52 17.67
C LEU A 273 6.01 -1.25 16.94
N HIS A 274 6.13 -1.21 15.60
CA HIS A 274 5.68 -0.07 14.80
C HIS A 274 4.17 -0.07 14.56
N SER A 275 3.58 -1.23 14.32
CA SER A 275 2.15 -1.41 14.05
C SER A 275 1.32 -1.69 15.30
N TRP A 276 1.89 -1.51 16.48
CA TRP A 276 1.21 -1.68 17.75
C TRP A 276 0.05 -0.68 17.86
N PRO A 277 -1.22 -1.13 17.92
CA PRO A 277 -2.37 -0.21 17.95
C PRO A 277 -2.38 0.66 19.21
N ARG A 278 -2.88 1.88 19.09
CA ARG A 278 -3.07 2.76 20.25
C ARG A 278 -4.13 2.17 21.18
N GLY A 279 -3.87 2.14 22.48
CA GLY A 279 -4.78 1.59 23.49
C GLY A 279 -4.57 0.11 23.82
N VAL A 280 -3.96 -0.66 22.91
CA VAL A 280 -3.56 -2.06 23.16
C VAL A 280 -2.37 -2.08 24.12
N ARG A 281 -2.45 -2.84 25.22
CA ARG A 281 -1.38 -2.92 26.23
C ARG A 281 -0.57 -4.20 26.11
N THR A 282 -1.22 -5.28 25.71
CA THR A 282 -0.68 -6.63 25.76
C THR A 282 -0.87 -7.34 24.42
N ALA A 283 -0.06 -8.36 24.18
CA ALA A 283 -0.21 -9.22 23.02
C ALA A 283 0.12 -10.67 23.31
N TRP A 284 -0.63 -11.57 22.69
CA TRP A 284 -0.32 -12.99 22.66
C TRP A 284 0.51 -13.31 21.41
N CYS A 285 1.62 -14.03 21.58
CA CYS A 285 2.52 -14.41 20.49
C CYS A 285 3.07 -15.82 20.71
N CYS A 286 2.87 -16.72 19.75
CA CYS A 286 3.05 -18.16 19.96
C CYS A 286 4.48 -18.57 20.39
N MET A 287 5.52 -17.89 19.88
CA MET A 287 6.91 -18.19 20.26
C MET A 287 7.21 -17.82 21.73
N LEU A 288 6.45 -16.90 22.33
CA LEU A 288 6.67 -16.41 23.69
C LEU A 288 5.66 -16.97 24.69
N ALA A 289 4.42 -17.19 24.24
CA ALA A 289 3.30 -17.61 25.07
C ALA A 289 3.29 -19.11 25.34
N ASN A 290 3.65 -19.93 24.36
CA ASN A 290 3.65 -21.39 24.54
C ASN A 290 4.85 -21.84 25.39
N PRO A 291 4.69 -22.85 26.27
CA PRO A 291 5.79 -23.38 27.06
C PRO A 291 6.74 -24.23 26.20
N GLN A 292 7.76 -23.58 25.65
CA GLN A 292 8.68 -24.18 24.67
C GLN A 292 9.49 -25.38 25.18
N ASN A 293 9.56 -25.55 26.50
CA ASN A 293 10.25 -26.65 27.18
C ASN A 293 9.32 -27.78 27.66
N LEU A 294 8.00 -27.64 27.48
CA LEU A 294 7.01 -28.67 27.80
C LEU A 294 6.55 -29.40 26.54
N ASN A 295 5.70 -30.42 26.69
CA ASN A 295 5.11 -31.12 25.57
C ASN A 295 4.02 -30.26 24.90
N ILE A 296 4.42 -29.40 23.96
CA ILE A 296 3.51 -28.50 23.23
C ILE A 296 2.44 -29.30 22.46
N GLU A 297 2.76 -30.49 21.96
CA GLU A 297 1.82 -31.33 21.19
C GLU A 297 0.60 -31.71 22.02
N ALA A 298 0.75 -31.88 23.34
CA ALA A 298 -0.36 -32.14 24.25
C ALA A 298 -1.35 -30.96 24.30
N PHE A 299 -0.86 -29.72 24.19
CA PHE A 299 -1.68 -28.52 24.15
C PHE A 299 -2.36 -28.28 22.79
N LEU A 300 -1.89 -28.96 21.73
CA LEU A 300 -2.35 -28.76 20.35
C LEU A 300 -3.28 -29.87 19.82
N GLN A 301 -3.64 -30.85 20.64
CA GLN A 301 -4.49 -31.99 20.24
C GLN A 301 -5.86 -31.57 19.69
N SER A 302 -6.42 -30.46 20.19
CA SER A 302 -7.70 -29.92 19.74
C SER A 302 -7.51 -28.48 19.25
N PRO A 303 -7.41 -28.22 17.93
CA PRO A 303 -7.18 -26.89 17.37
C PRO A 303 -8.15 -25.81 17.84
N SER A 304 -9.39 -26.16 18.19
CA SER A 304 -10.42 -25.23 18.68
C SER A 304 -10.33 -24.92 20.18
N LYS A 305 -9.57 -25.73 20.93
CA LYS A 305 -9.35 -25.61 22.39
C LYS A 305 -7.88 -25.34 22.73
N SER A 306 -7.04 -25.18 21.71
CA SER A 306 -5.63 -24.91 21.89
C SER A 306 -5.42 -23.56 22.58
N PRO A 307 -4.26 -23.35 23.24
CA PRO A 307 -3.91 -22.07 23.83
C PRO A 307 -4.07 -20.88 22.88
N PHE A 308 -3.67 -21.04 21.63
CA PHE A 308 -3.75 -19.98 20.63
C PHE A 308 -5.20 -19.66 20.23
N ALA A 309 -6.08 -20.66 20.13
CA ALA A 309 -7.48 -20.43 19.78
C ALA A 309 -8.23 -19.70 20.90
N LEU A 310 -7.91 -20.04 22.16
CA LEU A 310 -8.43 -19.33 23.33
C LEU A 310 -7.97 -17.87 23.35
N ALA A 311 -6.67 -17.62 23.15
CA ALA A 311 -6.13 -16.27 23.10
C ALA A 311 -6.68 -15.44 21.93
N LEU A 312 -6.84 -16.03 20.75
CA LEU A 312 -7.39 -15.34 19.57
C LEU A 312 -8.85 -14.94 19.80
N ARG A 313 -9.67 -15.82 20.39
CA ARG A 313 -11.06 -15.49 20.77
C ARG A 313 -11.12 -14.38 21.82
N ALA A 314 -10.20 -14.37 22.78
CA ALA A 314 -10.13 -13.33 23.81
C ALA A 314 -9.66 -11.97 23.25
N SER A 315 -8.82 -11.97 22.22
CA SER A 315 -8.31 -10.73 21.60
C SER A 315 -9.38 -9.90 20.88
N GLU A 316 -9.22 -8.58 20.86
CA GLU A 316 -10.04 -7.68 20.03
C GLU A 316 -9.47 -7.51 18.62
N VAL A 317 -8.14 -7.57 18.53
CA VAL A 317 -7.37 -7.29 17.31
C VAL A 317 -6.44 -8.45 16.98
N VAL A 318 -6.38 -8.83 15.70
CA VAL A 318 -5.38 -9.76 15.18
C VAL A 318 -4.38 -9.01 14.33
N LEU A 319 -3.10 -9.03 14.73
CA LEU A 319 -2.01 -8.43 13.98
C LEU A 319 -1.26 -9.52 13.20
N VAL A 320 -1.46 -9.54 11.89
CA VAL A 320 -0.75 -10.43 10.95
C VAL A 320 0.59 -9.81 10.58
N VAL A 321 1.69 -10.54 10.81
CA VAL A 321 3.05 -10.06 10.53
C VAL A 321 3.58 -10.72 9.27
N PRO A 322 3.50 -10.06 8.09
CA PRO A 322 4.08 -10.59 6.87
C PRO A 322 5.61 -10.60 7.00
N ASN A 323 6.31 -11.48 6.29
CA ASN A 323 7.78 -11.55 6.26
C ASN A 323 8.30 -11.72 4.83
N ARG A 324 9.61 -11.54 4.63
CA ARG A 324 10.23 -11.66 3.30
C ARG A 324 10.42 -13.11 2.81
N HIS A 325 10.51 -14.07 3.73
CA HIS A 325 10.93 -15.44 3.42
C HIS A 325 9.77 -16.28 2.89
N VAL A 326 8.59 -16.11 3.48
CA VAL A 326 7.43 -16.95 3.17
C VAL A 326 6.13 -16.19 3.41
N SER A 327 5.13 -16.43 2.56
CA SER A 327 3.78 -15.97 2.82
C SER A 327 3.26 -16.60 4.10
N VAL A 328 2.72 -15.79 5.01
CA VAL A 328 2.16 -16.29 6.28
C VAL A 328 1.05 -17.32 6.01
N TYR A 329 0.29 -17.16 4.95
CA TYR A 329 -0.83 -18.05 4.60
C TYR A 329 -0.44 -19.38 3.97
N THR A 330 0.85 -19.62 3.66
CA THR A 330 1.29 -20.98 3.28
C THR A 330 1.54 -21.84 4.52
N ARG A 331 1.43 -21.29 5.73
CA ARG A 331 1.52 -22.02 7.00
C ARG A 331 0.10 -22.35 7.46
N LEU A 332 -0.17 -23.65 7.65
CA LEU A 332 -1.50 -24.15 8.02
C LEU A 332 -2.06 -23.45 9.27
N TRP A 333 -1.25 -23.30 10.32
CA TRP A 333 -1.67 -22.64 11.56
C TRP A 333 -2.04 -21.17 11.35
N CYS A 334 -1.25 -20.41 10.59
CA CYS A 334 -1.56 -19.00 10.36
C CYS A 334 -2.80 -18.82 9.46
N ALA A 335 -3.03 -19.73 8.50
CA ALA A 335 -4.26 -19.75 7.73
C ALA A 335 -5.48 -20.06 8.62
N TYR A 336 -5.33 -20.99 9.56
CA TYR A 336 -6.37 -21.32 10.53
C TYR A 336 -6.65 -20.17 11.51
N GLU A 337 -5.62 -19.48 11.98
CA GLU A 337 -5.76 -18.26 12.80
C GLU A 337 -6.54 -17.17 12.05
N ALA A 338 -6.20 -16.92 10.78
CA ALA A 338 -6.93 -15.96 9.95
C ALA A 338 -8.40 -16.35 9.75
N TYR A 339 -8.68 -17.65 9.57
CA TYR A 339 -10.04 -18.18 9.50
C TYR A 339 -10.83 -17.95 10.79
N ILE A 340 -10.26 -18.27 11.97
CA ILE A 340 -10.95 -18.01 13.24
C ILE A 340 -11.17 -16.50 13.42
N ALA A 341 -10.18 -15.67 13.10
CA ALA A 341 -10.28 -14.22 13.22
C ALA A 341 -11.46 -13.67 12.39
N ASP A 342 -11.63 -14.17 11.16
CA ASP A 342 -12.73 -13.83 10.28
C ASP A 342 -14.09 -14.29 10.84
N GLN A 343 -14.18 -15.56 11.29
CA GLN A 343 -15.41 -16.11 11.88
C GLN A 343 -15.87 -15.37 13.15
N GLU A 344 -14.92 -14.94 13.98
CA GLU A 344 -15.18 -14.23 15.23
C GLU A 344 -15.30 -12.70 15.02
N GLY A 345 -15.30 -12.22 13.77
CA GLY A 345 -15.45 -10.80 13.43
C GLY A 345 -14.35 -9.90 14.00
N LYS A 346 -13.12 -10.43 14.15
CA LYS A 346 -12.00 -9.69 14.73
C LYS A 346 -11.49 -8.62 13.76
N THR A 347 -10.93 -7.54 14.31
CA THR A 347 -10.23 -6.55 13.49
C THR A 347 -8.87 -7.12 13.09
N ILE A 348 -8.70 -7.42 11.79
CA ILE A 348 -7.43 -7.93 11.25
C ILE A 348 -6.59 -6.77 10.72
N LEU A 349 -5.42 -6.56 11.33
CA LEU A 349 -4.43 -5.59 10.91
C LEU A 349 -3.22 -6.30 10.30
N ILE A 350 -2.61 -5.68 9.28
CA ILE A 350 -1.36 -6.16 8.69
C ILE A 350 -0.22 -5.29 9.20
N ALA A 351 0.78 -5.89 9.84
CA ALA A 351 1.93 -5.18 10.35
C ALA A 351 2.77 -4.61 9.20
N LYS A 352 3.23 -3.36 9.38
CA LYS A 352 4.03 -2.61 8.42
C LYS A 352 5.38 -2.27 9.04
N THR A 353 6.39 -2.06 8.21
CA THR A 353 7.63 -1.41 8.64
C THR A 353 7.46 0.10 8.57
N SER A 354 8.17 0.83 9.42
CA SER A 354 8.32 2.27 9.23
C SER A 354 9.05 2.52 7.92
N ASN A 355 8.36 3.09 6.93
CA ASN A 355 8.98 3.50 5.67
C ASN A 355 9.51 4.93 5.74
N LEU A 356 9.54 5.57 6.92
CA LEU A 356 9.89 6.99 7.03
C LEU A 356 11.32 7.28 6.54
N GLN A 357 12.28 6.41 6.83
CA GLN A 357 13.65 6.58 6.32
C GLN A 357 13.70 6.42 4.80
N GLY A 358 13.05 5.39 4.25
CA GLY A 358 12.96 5.20 2.79
C GLY A 358 12.30 6.37 2.10
N ILE A 359 11.24 6.92 2.72
CA ILE A 359 10.56 8.14 2.32
C ILE A 359 11.52 9.34 2.30
N ILE A 360 12.26 9.59 3.39
CA ILE A 360 13.18 10.72 3.48
C ILE A 360 14.30 10.59 2.43
N PHE A 361 14.87 9.39 2.28
CA PHE A 361 15.89 9.10 1.27
C PHE A 361 15.37 9.22 -0.16
N ALA A 362 14.08 9.00 -0.41
CA ALA A 362 13.46 9.21 -1.71
C ALA A 362 13.10 10.69 -1.97
N MET A 363 12.62 11.41 -0.95
CA MET A 363 12.26 12.83 -1.06
C MET A 363 13.46 13.74 -1.31
N LEU A 364 14.59 13.47 -0.66
CA LEU A 364 15.78 14.32 -0.76
C LEU A 364 16.26 14.49 -2.21
N PRO A 365 16.52 13.43 -3.01
CA PRO A 365 16.93 13.59 -4.40
C PRO A 365 15.84 14.22 -5.27
N MET A 366 14.55 13.95 -5.02
CA MET A 366 13.45 14.60 -5.76
C MET A 366 13.42 16.11 -5.52
N ALA A 367 13.55 16.54 -4.27
CA ALA A 367 13.63 17.96 -3.94
C ALA A 367 14.85 18.64 -4.59
N VAL A 368 16.00 17.98 -4.61
CA VAL A 368 17.21 18.46 -5.30
C VAL A 368 16.97 18.57 -6.81
N ALA A 369 16.38 17.55 -7.43
CA ALA A 369 16.03 17.55 -8.85
C ALA A 369 15.04 18.68 -9.19
N ALA A 370 13.99 18.86 -8.41
CA ALA A 370 13.02 19.94 -8.59
C ALA A 370 13.69 21.33 -8.54
N LEU A 371 14.60 21.54 -7.57
CA LEU A 371 15.37 22.79 -7.44
C LEU A 371 16.28 23.03 -8.64
N ILE A 372 17.02 22.00 -9.08
CA ILE A 372 17.89 22.10 -10.28
C ILE A 372 17.04 22.41 -11.51
N GLY A 373 15.92 21.72 -11.71
CA GLY A 373 14.98 21.98 -12.81
C GLY A 373 14.44 23.40 -12.81
N ALA A 374 14.05 23.93 -11.64
CA ALA A 374 13.59 25.31 -11.50
C ALA A 374 14.68 26.34 -11.80
N MET A 375 15.91 26.11 -11.34
CA MET A 375 17.07 26.98 -11.62
C MET A 375 17.41 26.97 -13.11
N LEU A 376 17.50 25.79 -13.74
CA LEU A 376 17.77 25.64 -15.17
C LEU A 376 16.67 26.29 -16.02
N GLY A 377 15.40 26.10 -15.65
CA GLY A 377 14.27 26.74 -16.34
C GLY A 377 14.30 28.26 -16.22
N SER A 378 14.65 28.80 -15.04
CA SER A 378 14.78 30.25 -14.85
C SER A 378 15.91 30.84 -15.69
N TYR A 379 17.06 30.15 -15.74
CA TYR A 379 18.21 30.54 -16.55
C TYR A 379 17.90 30.46 -18.06
N ALA A 380 17.29 29.36 -18.52
CA ALA A 380 16.90 29.17 -19.91
C ALA A 380 15.86 30.21 -20.38
N ARG A 381 14.93 30.61 -19.50
CA ARG A 381 13.97 31.68 -19.78
C ARG A 381 14.64 33.01 -20.04
N HIS A 382 15.73 33.31 -19.35
CA HIS A 382 16.43 34.58 -19.51
C HIS A 382 17.35 34.59 -20.75
N HIS A 383 17.99 33.46 -21.07
CA HIS A 383 19.06 33.44 -22.08
C HIS A 383 18.73 32.68 -23.38
N TRP A 384 17.74 31.78 -23.42
CA TRP A 384 17.62 30.80 -24.51
C TRP A 384 16.18 30.49 -24.94
N GLN A 385 15.48 31.47 -25.51
CA GLN A 385 14.13 31.26 -26.04
C GLN A 385 14.05 30.17 -27.15
N HIS A 386 15.10 30.00 -27.95
CA HIS A 386 15.11 29.00 -29.04
C HIS A 386 15.38 27.55 -28.59
N CYS A 387 16.10 27.32 -27.49
CA CYS A 387 16.42 25.96 -27.01
C CYS A 387 15.29 25.31 -26.21
N ALA A 388 14.39 26.09 -25.62
CA ALA A 388 13.31 25.59 -24.76
C ALA A 388 12.41 24.53 -25.45
N ARG A 389 12.24 24.59 -26.78
CA ARG A 389 11.50 23.57 -27.53
C ARG A 389 12.20 22.21 -27.53
N GLN A 390 13.51 22.16 -27.77
CA GLN A 390 14.26 20.90 -27.86
C GLN A 390 14.29 20.16 -26.52
N VAL A 391 14.40 20.87 -25.40
CA VAL A 391 14.40 20.25 -24.06
C VAL A 391 13.09 19.51 -23.77
N THR A 392 11.96 20.02 -24.27
CA THR A 392 10.65 19.34 -24.16
C THR A 392 10.63 17.98 -24.85
N TYR A 393 11.23 17.88 -26.03
CA TYR A 393 11.29 16.62 -26.78
C TYR A 393 12.14 15.60 -26.05
N VAL A 394 13.29 16.02 -25.51
CA VAL A 394 14.17 15.16 -24.72
C VAL A 394 13.46 14.65 -23.46
N GLY A 395 12.72 15.51 -22.75
CA GLY A 395 11.95 15.08 -21.58
C GLY A 395 10.79 14.15 -21.87
N GLY A 396 10.08 14.37 -22.99
CA GLY A 396 9.05 13.46 -23.47
C GLY A 396 9.62 12.07 -23.78
N VAL A 397 10.74 12.01 -24.50
CA VAL A 397 11.43 10.75 -24.83
C VAL A 397 11.94 10.07 -23.55
N ALA A 398 12.52 10.82 -22.61
CA ALA A 398 12.97 10.28 -21.33
C ALA A 398 11.82 9.73 -20.48
N SER A 399 10.65 10.39 -20.48
CA SER A 399 9.44 9.91 -19.79
C SER A 399 8.93 8.59 -20.38
N VAL A 400 8.92 8.48 -21.71
CA VAL A 400 8.54 7.24 -22.41
C VAL A 400 9.57 6.13 -22.16
N ALA A 401 10.86 6.46 -22.12
CA ALA A 401 11.90 5.51 -21.75
C ALA A 401 11.71 5.03 -20.29
N ALA A 402 11.42 5.94 -19.35
CA ALA A 402 11.19 5.64 -17.94
C ALA A 402 10.12 4.57 -17.73
N TYR A 403 9.02 4.68 -18.48
CA TYR A 403 7.89 3.78 -18.40
C TYR A 403 8.25 2.33 -18.81
N ASN A 404 9.19 2.18 -19.75
CA ASN A 404 9.56 0.88 -20.30
C ASN A 404 10.74 0.22 -19.57
N VAL A 405 11.43 0.94 -18.69
CA VAL A 405 12.59 0.38 -17.98
C VAL A 405 12.16 -0.40 -16.75
N GLN A 406 12.42 -1.71 -16.77
CA GLN A 406 12.12 -2.61 -15.65
C GLN A 406 13.13 -2.47 -14.49
N HIS A 407 14.30 -1.90 -14.74
CA HIS A 407 15.34 -1.74 -13.72
C HIS A 407 15.04 -0.58 -12.77
N ASN A 408 14.88 -0.88 -11.47
CA ASN A 408 14.37 0.09 -10.49
C ASN A 408 15.24 1.35 -10.38
N GLN A 409 16.57 1.22 -10.43
CA GLN A 409 17.48 2.37 -10.38
C GLN A 409 17.38 3.27 -11.61
N CYS A 410 17.31 2.69 -12.82
CA CYS A 410 17.17 3.48 -14.04
C CYS A 410 15.81 4.19 -14.08
N ARG A 411 14.75 3.53 -13.60
CA ARG A 411 13.43 4.14 -13.44
C ARG A 411 13.47 5.31 -12.44
N MET A 412 14.18 5.19 -11.32
CA MET A 412 14.37 6.30 -10.38
C MET A 412 15.11 7.49 -11.03
N LEU A 413 16.20 7.22 -11.74
CA LEU A 413 16.96 8.28 -12.44
C LEU A 413 16.11 8.97 -13.51
N LEU A 414 15.34 8.21 -14.27
CA LEU A 414 14.46 8.77 -15.29
C LEU A 414 13.31 9.58 -14.68
N ASN A 415 12.76 9.15 -13.54
CA ASN A 415 11.76 9.93 -12.80
C ASN A 415 12.33 11.27 -12.31
N LEU A 416 13.55 11.27 -11.75
CA LEU A 416 14.26 12.49 -11.35
C LEU A 416 14.46 13.44 -12.53
N PHE A 417 14.86 12.91 -13.68
CA PHE A 417 15.03 13.69 -14.91
C PHE A 417 13.69 14.26 -15.44
N CYS A 418 12.61 13.47 -15.38
CA CYS A 418 11.28 13.94 -15.77
C CYS A 418 10.80 15.07 -14.85
N GLU A 419 11.04 14.93 -13.54
CA GLU A 419 10.70 15.97 -12.56
C GLU A 419 11.44 17.28 -12.84
N MET A 420 12.75 17.22 -13.14
CA MET A 420 13.53 18.39 -13.55
C MET A 420 12.88 19.12 -14.74
N ILE A 421 12.46 18.39 -15.78
CA ILE A 421 11.88 18.97 -16.99
C ILE A 421 10.47 19.49 -16.74
N CYS A 422 9.67 18.82 -15.90
CA CYS A 422 8.36 19.32 -15.50
C CYS A 422 8.48 20.69 -14.83
N PHE A 423 9.42 20.87 -13.90
CA PHE A 423 9.63 22.16 -13.23
C PHE A 423 10.16 23.23 -14.17
N GLU A 424 11.07 22.88 -15.09
CA GLU A 424 11.50 23.78 -16.16
C GLU A 424 10.30 24.31 -16.97
N LYS A 425 9.36 23.43 -17.34
CA LYS A 425 8.16 23.81 -18.10
C LYS A 425 7.18 24.66 -17.30
N ILE A 426 6.99 24.37 -16.01
CA ILE A 426 6.16 25.19 -15.13
C ILE A 426 6.68 26.64 -15.10
N VAL A 427 8.00 26.83 -15.05
CA VAL A 427 8.61 28.16 -15.12
C VAL A 427 8.32 28.85 -16.45
N HIS A 428 8.23 28.12 -17.56
CA HIS A 428 7.95 28.66 -18.90
C HIS A 428 6.46 28.78 -19.27
N TRP A 429 5.53 28.39 -18.40
CA TRP A 429 4.09 28.38 -18.72
C TRP A 429 3.52 29.81 -18.72
N GLU A 430 3.73 30.53 -19.83
CA GLU A 430 3.31 31.93 -19.99
C GLU A 430 1.80 32.14 -19.75
N PRO A 431 0.87 31.32 -20.25
CA PRO A 431 -0.56 31.48 -19.93
C PRO A 431 -0.90 31.43 -18.43
N ALA A 432 -0.18 30.64 -17.63
CA ALA A 432 -0.41 30.54 -16.18
C ALA A 432 0.10 31.78 -15.45
N PHE A 433 1.24 32.33 -15.89
CA PHE A 433 1.78 33.59 -15.36
C PHE A 433 0.96 34.80 -15.79
N GLN A 434 0.50 34.85 -17.04
CA GLN A 434 -0.39 35.88 -17.55
C GLN A 434 -1.74 35.84 -16.82
N TRP A 435 -2.27 34.65 -16.53
CA TRP A 435 -3.45 34.46 -15.68
C TRP A 435 -3.22 34.96 -14.25
N ALA A 436 -2.09 34.61 -13.62
CA ALA A 436 -1.74 35.07 -12.27
C ALA A 436 -1.52 36.60 -12.18
N LYS A 437 -1.05 37.22 -13.26
CA LYS A 437 -0.95 38.69 -13.39
C LYS A 437 -2.32 39.33 -13.66
N ALA A 438 -3.14 38.74 -14.52
CA ALA A 438 -4.47 39.25 -14.88
C ALA A 438 -5.46 39.21 -13.70
N GLY A 439 -5.29 38.28 -12.74
CA GLY A 439 -6.04 38.26 -11.49
C GLY A 439 -5.79 39.46 -10.56
N ARG A 440 -4.92 40.40 -10.93
CA ARG A 440 -4.66 41.65 -10.19
C ARG A 440 -5.12 42.93 -10.89
N VAL A 441 -5.88 42.82 -11.99
CA VAL A 441 -6.35 44.00 -12.72
C VAL A 441 -7.87 44.14 -12.59
N HIS A 442 -8.27 45.25 -11.96
CA HIS A 442 -9.65 45.73 -11.91
C HIS A 442 -10.24 45.87 -13.32
N HIS A 443 -11.53 45.56 -13.43
CA HIS A 443 -12.51 46.00 -14.42
C HIS A 443 -12.05 46.27 -15.87
N CYS A 444 -12.66 45.49 -16.77
CA CYS A 444 -13.02 45.85 -18.14
C CYS A 444 -11.90 46.42 -19.03
N ASP A 445 -11.28 45.54 -19.83
CA ASP A 445 -11.28 45.75 -21.28
C ASP A 445 -10.96 44.43 -22.01
N VAL A 446 -11.79 44.12 -23.00
CA VAL A 446 -11.73 42.89 -23.81
C VAL A 446 -10.62 43.05 -24.84
N LEU A 447 -9.48 42.40 -24.61
CA LEU A 447 -8.44 42.27 -25.62
C LEU A 447 -8.75 41.09 -26.55
N VAL A 448 -9.26 41.39 -27.74
CA VAL A 448 -9.43 40.41 -28.82
C VAL A 448 -8.05 40.12 -29.43
N VAL A 449 -7.45 38.98 -29.08
CA VAL A 449 -6.26 38.47 -29.77
C VAL A 449 -6.75 37.58 -30.91
N THR A 450 -6.76 38.10 -32.14
CA THR A 450 -6.88 37.29 -33.35
C THR A 450 -5.53 36.62 -33.63
N ALA A 451 -5.44 35.31 -33.37
CA ALA A 451 -4.34 34.49 -33.85
C ALA A 451 -4.69 33.94 -35.24
N GLU A 452 -3.98 34.38 -36.28
CA GLU A 452 -4.00 33.76 -37.60
C GLU A 452 -3.40 32.35 -37.52
N CYS A 453 -4.26 31.33 -37.66
CA CYS A 453 -3.85 29.93 -37.74
C CYS A 453 -3.49 29.59 -39.20
N ARG A 454 -2.20 29.71 -39.57
CA ARG A 454 -1.67 29.08 -40.79
C ARG A 454 -1.09 27.71 -40.49
N SER A 455 -1.64 26.71 -41.19
CA SER A 455 -1.08 25.40 -41.56
C SER A 455 -0.50 24.50 -40.47
N TRP A 456 -1.29 23.51 -40.04
CA TRP A 456 -0.78 22.18 -39.69
C TRP A 456 -1.57 21.13 -40.50
N GLY A 457 -0.83 20.38 -41.33
CA GLY A 457 -1.35 19.27 -42.12
C GLY A 457 -1.61 18.00 -41.28
N PRO A 458 -2.17 16.94 -41.89
CA PRO A 458 -3.04 15.99 -41.21
C PRO A 458 -2.27 14.77 -40.71
N PHE A 459 -2.47 14.39 -39.45
CA PHE A 459 -2.23 13.02 -39.01
C PHE A 459 -3.31 12.61 -37.98
N TRP A 460 -3.99 11.50 -38.29
CA TRP A 460 -5.02 10.79 -37.52
C TRP A 460 -6.45 11.37 -37.52
N THR A 461 -7.15 11.19 -38.64
CA THR A 461 -8.62 11.13 -38.65
C THR A 461 -9.05 9.68 -38.42
N ILE A 462 -9.53 9.36 -37.22
CA ILE A 462 -10.37 8.16 -37.01
C ILE A 462 -11.73 8.46 -37.64
N ALA A 463 -11.99 7.87 -38.80
CA ALA A 463 -13.26 7.99 -39.50
C ALA A 463 -14.37 7.24 -38.73
N VAL A 464 -15.20 7.99 -38.00
CA VAL A 464 -16.51 7.49 -37.57
C VAL A 464 -17.48 7.67 -38.73
N CYS A 465 -17.71 6.60 -39.48
CA CYS A 465 -18.66 6.56 -40.58
C CYS A 465 -20.10 6.66 -40.03
N LYS A 466 -20.69 7.85 -40.09
CA LYS A 466 -22.10 8.11 -39.75
C LYS A 466 -22.96 7.88 -40.99
N ARG A 467 -23.61 6.72 -41.08
CA ARG A 467 -24.54 6.34 -42.15
C ARG A 467 -25.75 7.30 -42.16
N ARG A 468 -25.79 8.22 -43.13
CA ARG A 468 -26.94 9.10 -43.43
C ARG A 468 -28.07 8.26 -44.04
N ARG A 469 -29.24 8.21 -43.40
CA ARG A 469 -30.50 7.85 -44.08
C ARG A 469 -31.01 9.07 -44.83
N SER A 470 -31.26 8.90 -46.12
CA SER A 470 -31.85 9.87 -47.04
C SER A 470 -33.34 10.04 -46.71
N CYS A 471 -33.78 11.27 -46.46
CA CYS A 471 -35.19 11.65 -46.56
C CYS A 471 -35.47 12.00 -48.02
N ARG A 472 -36.44 11.31 -48.62
CA ARG A 472 -37.03 11.65 -49.92
C ARG A 472 -38.23 12.56 -49.66
N THR A 473 -38.18 13.76 -50.18
CA THR A 473 -39.34 14.64 -50.40
C THR A 473 -39.98 14.26 -51.74
N THR A 474 -41.28 14.00 -51.73
CA THR A 474 -42.16 14.21 -52.88
C THR A 474 -43.48 14.77 -52.36
N ALA A 475 -43.74 16.03 -52.72
CA ALA A 475 -45.05 16.64 -52.64
C ALA A 475 -45.86 16.27 -53.89
N SER A 476 -47.16 16.01 -53.71
CA SER A 476 -48.26 16.77 -54.34
C SER A 476 -49.51 15.92 -54.62
N SER A 477 -50.64 16.60 -54.40
CA SER A 477 -51.96 16.44 -55.02
C SER A 477 -52.92 15.34 -54.51
N GLY A 478 -54.14 15.79 -54.18
CA GLY A 478 -55.36 15.00 -54.33
C GLY A 478 -56.22 14.78 -53.08
N ALA A 479 -57.07 15.75 -52.74
CA ALA A 479 -58.40 15.48 -52.16
C ALA A 479 -59.30 14.80 -53.23
N PRO A 480 -60.55 14.33 -52.96
CA PRO A 480 -61.36 14.42 -51.74
C PRO A 480 -62.06 13.10 -51.31
N TRP A 481 -62.53 13.05 -50.06
CA TRP A 481 -63.91 12.82 -49.57
C TRP A 481 -63.86 12.68 -48.04
#